data_AF-A0A1I7UXW2-F1
#
_entry.id   AF-A0A1I7UXW2-F1
#
_cell.length_a   1.000
_cell.length_b   1.000
_cell.length_c   1.000
_cell.angle_alpha   90.00
_cell.angle_beta   90.00
_cell.angle_gamma   90.00
#
_symmetry.space_group_name_H-M   'P 1'
#
loop_
_entity.id
_entity.type
_entity.pdbx_description
1 polymer ?
#
loop_
_entity_poly.entity_id
_entity_poly.type
_entity_poly.pdbx_seq_one_letter_code
_entity_poly.pdbx_strand_id
1 'polypeptide(L)'
;MKAINDYVRTGEVEIHYLIERDYRADNHWHMVNLADCVIWSRRESKWTIFADLDERIYMTNYTGNILHYVREVKNNTIGSIQFRQQWILKTELMPEKYQGDDQVAFSGDSPRLIRPQIEKWMPTHRWHNSSAIGPPGHTAKCIVDTSKVFIMFIHYVTQFYPGKDGDYLNMRVEPEEGIIRRSGEKLIEGSD
;
A
#
# COMPACT_ATOMS: atom_id res chain seq x y z
N MET A 1 -8.14 16.56 -1.01
CA MET A 1 -7.30 15.92 0.02
C MET A 1 -8.00 15.78 1.39
N LYS A 2 -9.34 15.60 1.46
CA LYS A 2 -10.06 15.60 2.77
C LYS A 2 -9.78 14.36 3.65
N ALA A 3 -9.58 13.19 3.03
CA ALA A 3 -9.31 11.96 3.77
C ALA A 3 -7.93 11.99 4.46
N ILE A 4 -6.87 12.28 3.70
CA ILE A 4 -5.50 12.36 4.23
C ILE A 4 -5.41 13.41 5.36
N ASN A 5 -6.02 14.59 5.17
CA ASN A 5 -6.02 15.64 6.19
C ASN A 5 -6.66 15.20 7.52
N ASP A 6 -7.63 14.28 7.49
CA ASP A 6 -8.24 13.76 8.72
C ASP A 6 -7.27 12.86 9.49
N TYR A 7 -6.53 12.00 8.77
CA TYR A 7 -5.46 11.18 9.37
C TYR A 7 -4.28 12.02 9.89
N VAL A 8 -3.99 13.16 9.25
CA VAL A 8 -3.02 14.13 9.79
C VAL A 8 -3.53 14.75 11.08
N ARG A 9 -4.80 15.17 11.10
CA ARG A 9 -5.44 15.79 12.27
C ARG A 9 -5.46 14.85 13.48
N THR A 10 -5.66 13.55 13.27
CA THR A 10 -5.63 12.54 14.34
C THR A 10 -4.22 12.14 14.76
N GLY A 11 -3.18 12.57 14.03
CA GLY A 11 -1.80 12.17 14.26
C GLY A 11 -1.49 10.75 13.81
N GLU A 12 -2.39 10.11 13.05
CA GLU A 12 -2.19 8.76 12.50
C GLU A 12 -1.22 8.77 11.30
N VAL A 13 -1.12 9.89 10.59
CA VAL A 13 -0.27 10.06 9.41
C VAL A 13 0.48 11.39 9.45
N GLU A 14 1.76 11.36 9.09
CA GLU A 14 2.54 12.54 8.73
C GLU A 14 2.64 12.66 7.20
N ILE A 15 2.54 13.88 6.67
CA ILE A 15 2.74 14.13 5.23
C ILE A 15 4.09 14.81 5.02
N HIS A 16 4.90 14.17 4.20
CA HIS A 16 6.13 14.71 3.68
C HIS A 16 5.90 15.24 2.26
N TYR A 17 5.97 16.56 2.10
CA TYR A 17 5.92 17.21 0.79
C TYR A 17 7.33 17.26 0.21
N LEU A 18 7.48 16.78 -1.03
CA LEU A 18 8.73 16.90 -1.78
C LEU A 18 8.80 18.30 -2.42
N ILE A 19 9.99 18.92 -2.41
CA ILE A 19 10.19 20.34 -2.73
C ILE A 19 9.86 20.66 -4.21
N GLU A 20 9.41 21.90 -4.40
CA GLU A 20 8.76 22.57 -5.53
C GLU A 20 9.01 22.11 -6.97
N ARG A 21 7.85 22.00 -7.63
CA ARG A 21 7.53 22.06 -9.06
C ARG A 21 7.78 20.78 -9.86
N ASP A 22 6.73 19.96 -9.82
CA ASP A 22 6.17 19.11 -10.90
C ASP A 22 6.28 19.75 -12.32
N TYR A 23 7.50 20.02 -12.79
CA TYR A 23 7.75 20.50 -14.15
C TYR A 23 8.27 19.40 -15.08
N ARG A 24 8.51 18.20 -14.55
CA ARG A 24 8.82 17.05 -15.40
C ARG A 24 7.54 16.29 -15.64
N ALA A 25 7.18 16.14 -16.91
CA ALA A 25 5.97 15.46 -17.35
C ALA A 25 6.09 13.92 -17.32
N ASP A 26 7.22 13.38 -16.87
CA ASP A 26 7.54 11.96 -16.93
C ASP A 26 7.53 11.29 -15.55
N ASN A 27 7.63 9.96 -15.56
CA ASN A 27 7.59 9.13 -14.36
C ASN A 27 8.90 9.18 -13.53
N HIS A 28 9.91 9.96 -13.93
CA HIS A 28 11.18 10.01 -13.20
C HIS A 28 11.01 10.62 -11.80
N TRP A 29 9.99 11.47 -11.58
CA TRP A 29 9.67 11.95 -10.23
C TRP A 29 9.33 10.81 -9.27
N HIS A 30 8.66 9.76 -9.75
CA HIS A 30 8.37 8.60 -8.91
C HIS A 30 9.67 7.98 -8.36
N MET A 31 10.73 7.94 -9.16
CA MET A 31 12.03 7.40 -8.72
C MET A 31 12.69 8.24 -7.64
N VAL A 32 12.61 9.58 -7.74
CA VAL A 32 13.10 10.49 -6.70
C VAL A 32 12.31 10.29 -5.40
N ASN A 33 10.98 10.21 -5.50
CA ASN A 33 10.11 9.99 -4.35
C ASN A 33 10.43 8.68 -3.64
N LEU A 34 10.67 7.59 -4.40
CA LEU A 34 11.06 6.30 -3.84
C LEU A 34 12.42 6.37 -3.14
N ALA A 35 13.40 7.06 -3.73
CA ALA A 35 14.72 7.23 -3.11
C ALA A 35 14.62 8.01 -1.78
N ASP A 36 13.87 9.11 -1.76
CA ASP A 36 13.66 9.91 -0.55
C ASP A 36 12.90 9.10 0.52
N CYS A 37 11.84 8.38 0.16
CA CYS A 37 11.13 7.50 1.08
C CYS A 37 12.05 6.42 1.69
N VAL A 38 12.92 5.79 0.88
CA VAL A 38 13.90 4.80 1.39
C VAL A 38 14.88 5.44 2.37
N ILE A 39 15.36 6.65 2.09
CA ILE A 39 16.33 7.34 2.94
C ILE A 39 15.67 7.82 4.23
N TRP A 40 14.49 8.42 4.15
CA TRP A 40 13.80 9.03 5.30
C TRP A 40 13.26 7.97 6.26
N SER A 41 12.75 6.85 5.76
CA SER A 41 12.23 5.81 6.64
C SER A 41 13.33 4.95 7.29
N ARG A 42 14.58 5.10 6.82
CA ARG A 42 15.72 4.33 7.32
C ARG A 42 16.01 4.70 8.76
N ARG A 43 15.97 3.68 9.64
CA ARG A 43 16.13 3.78 11.11
C ARG A 43 14.94 4.40 11.85
N GLU A 44 13.95 4.96 11.15
CA GLU A 44 12.67 5.36 11.75
C GLU A 44 11.76 4.16 11.99
N SER A 45 11.80 3.18 11.07
CA SER A 45 11.05 1.93 11.19
C SER A 45 11.91 0.74 10.78
N LYS A 46 11.66 -0.43 11.39
CA LYS A 46 12.25 -1.69 10.90
C LYS A 46 11.67 -2.09 9.55
N TRP A 47 10.39 -1.84 9.34
CA TRP A 47 9.65 -2.25 8.15
C TRP A 47 8.86 -1.06 7.61
N THR A 48 9.08 -0.74 6.34
CA THR A 48 8.41 0.35 5.59
C THR A 48 7.58 -0.24 4.46
N ILE A 49 6.33 0.18 4.31
CA ILE A 49 5.44 -0.27 3.24
C ILE A 49 5.54 0.69 2.06
N PHE A 50 5.75 0.15 0.86
CA PHE A 50 5.69 0.86 -0.41
C PHE A 50 4.43 0.41 -1.16
N ALA A 51 3.36 1.19 -1.05
CA ALA A 51 2.02 0.90 -1.59
C ALA A 51 1.31 2.16 -2.10
N ASP A 52 0.34 1.99 -2.99
CA ASP A 52 -0.53 3.10 -3.43
C ASP A 52 -1.66 3.30 -2.40
N LEU A 53 -2.16 4.53 -2.25
CA LEU A 53 -3.17 4.85 -1.22
C LEU A 53 -4.54 4.19 -1.45
N ASP A 54 -4.83 3.77 -2.68
CA ASP A 54 -6.07 3.09 -3.06
C ASP A 54 -5.94 1.55 -3.03
N GLU A 55 -4.82 1.04 -2.52
CA GLU A 55 -4.54 -0.39 -2.38
C GLU A 55 -4.77 -0.87 -0.95
N ARG A 56 -5.13 -2.14 -0.81
CA ARG A 56 -5.33 -2.80 0.48
C ARG A 56 -4.51 -4.08 0.55
N ILE A 57 -3.66 -4.21 1.56
CA ILE A 57 -3.07 -5.50 1.92
C ILE A 57 -4.15 -6.36 2.56
N TYR A 58 -4.38 -7.55 2.02
CA TYR A 58 -5.37 -8.49 2.49
C TYR A 58 -4.69 -9.81 2.83
N MET A 59 -4.67 -10.16 4.11
CA MET A 59 -4.23 -11.47 4.59
C MET A 59 -5.34 -12.47 4.28
N THR A 60 -5.05 -13.52 3.52
CA THR A 60 -6.04 -14.45 2.99
C THR A 60 -6.30 -15.60 3.97
N ASN A 61 -5.51 -16.68 3.94
CA ASN A 61 -5.65 -17.79 4.89
C ASN A 61 -4.74 -17.66 6.11
N TYR A 62 -3.97 -16.58 6.20
CA TYR A 62 -3.17 -16.29 7.38
C TYR A 62 -4.06 -15.82 8.54
N THR A 63 -3.97 -16.51 9.69
CA THR A 63 -4.84 -16.28 10.85
C THR A 63 -4.61 -14.93 11.55
N GLY A 64 -3.49 -14.25 11.30
CA GLY A 64 -3.14 -12.96 11.90
C GLY A 64 -3.41 -11.76 10.98
N ASN A 65 -3.09 -10.57 11.48
CA ASN A 65 -3.05 -9.36 10.65
C ASN A 65 -1.64 -9.15 10.06
N ILE A 66 -1.51 -8.13 9.19
CA ILE A 66 -0.22 -7.82 8.55
C ILE A 66 0.89 -7.50 9.55
N LEU A 67 0.56 -6.86 10.68
CA LEU A 67 1.52 -6.56 11.74
C LEU A 67 2.08 -7.85 12.37
N HIS A 68 1.22 -8.84 12.60
CA HIS A 68 1.63 -10.15 13.10
C HIS A 68 2.54 -10.86 12.08
N TYR A 69 2.13 -10.90 10.81
CA TYR A 69 2.90 -11.52 9.72
C TYR A 69 4.31 -10.96 9.59
N VAL A 70 4.44 -9.64 9.54
CA VAL A 70 5.73 -8.96 9.41
C VAL A 70 6.63 -9.14 10.65
N ARG A 71 6.03 -9.31 11.85
CA ARG A 71 6.77 -9.59 13.09
C ARG A 71 7.27 -11.03 13.18
N GLU A 72 6.62 -11.97 12.49
CA GLU A 72 7.02 -13.37 12.45
C GLU A 72 8.21 -13.63 11.52
N VAL A 73 8.54 -12.70 10.61
CA VAL A 73 9.76 -12.77 9.79
C VAL A 73 11.00 -12.58 10.67
N LYS A 74 11.54 -13.70 11.18
CA LYS A 74 12.74 -13.73 12.05
C LYS A 74 14.05 -13.83 11.27
N ASN A 75 14.01 -14.31 10.03
CA ASN A 75 15.21 -14.45 9.22
C ASN A 75 15.77 -13.07 8.85
N ASN A 76 16.93 -12.72 9.41
CA ASN A 76 17.57 -11.43 9.20
C ASN A 76 18.13 -11.23 7.78
N THR A 77 18.25 -12.29 6.97
CA THR A 77 18.62 -12.15 5.55
C THR A 77 17.46 -11.63 4.70
N ILE A 78 16.22 -11.66 5.20
CA ILE A 78 15.08 -11.06 4.48
C ILE A 78 15.15 -9.54 4.59
N GLY A 79 15.23 -8.87 3.44
CA GLY A 79 15.21 -7.41 3.32
C GLY A 79 13.94 -6.86 2.67
N SER A 80 13.14 -7.72 2.04
CA SER A 80 11.90 -7.34 1.38
C SER A 80 10.88 -8.47 1.49
N ILE A 81 9.62 -8.10 1.68
CA ILE A 81 8.44 -8.97 1.69
C ILE A 81 7.54 -8.48 0.55
N GLN A 82 7.35 -9.29 -0.49
CA GLN A 82 6.65 -8.89 -1.70
C GLN A 82 5.32 -9.63 -1.85
N PHE A 83 4.24 -8.85 -2.02
CA PHE A 83 2.89 -9.34 -2.20
C PHE A 83 2.47 -9.26 -3.68
N ARG A 84 1.73 -10.26 -4.14
CA ARG A 84 1.15 -10.28 -5.49
C ARG A 84 -0.13 -9.45 -5.55
N GLN A 85 -0.36 -8.87 -6.72
CA GLN A 85 -1.52 -8.02 -6.98
C GLN A 85 -2.75 -8.83 -7.40
N GLN A 86 -3.92 -8.41 -6.95
CA GLN A 86 -5.23 -8.82 -7.47
C GLN A 86 -6.07 -7.57 -7.74
N TRP A 87 -6.71 -7.50 -8.92
CA TRP A 87 -7.55 -6.35 -9.28
C TRP A 87 -8.98 -6.59 -8.84
N ILE A 88 -9.56 -5.57 -8.22
CA ILE A 88 -10.98 -5.52 -7.91
C ILE A 88 -11.72 -5.01 -9.14
N LEU A 89 -12.78 -5.73 -9.51
CA LEU A 89 -13.61 -5.40 -10.67
C LEU A 89 -14.75 -4.49 -10.22
N LYS A 90 -14.77 -3.27 -10.75
CA LYS A 90 -15.84 -2.30 -10.49
C LYS A 90 -17.05 -2.66 -11.34
N THR A 91 -18.21 -2.69 -10.70
CA THR A 91 -19.50 -2.99 -11.35
C THR A 91 -20.34 -1.74 -11.59
N GLU A 92 -19.92 -0.59 -11.05
CA GLU A 92 -20.62 0.68 -11.19
C GLU A 92 -19.62 1.83 -11.10
N LEU A 93 -20.03 2.98 -11.64
CA LEU A 93 -19.25 4.21 -11.54
C LEU A 93 -19.24 4.74 -10.10
N MET A 94 -18.10 5.32 -9.70
CA MET A 94 -18.05 6.10 -8.47
C MET A 94 -18.88 7.37 -8.63
N PRO A 95 -19.48 7.90 -7.54
CA PRO A 95 -20.21 9.15 -7.60
C PRO A 95 -19.28 10.30 -7.99
N GLU A 96 -19.79 11.23 -8.80
CA GLU A 96 -19.04 12.44 -9.18
C GLU A 96 -18.67 13.27 -7.95
N LYS A 97 -19.53 13.27 -6.92
CA LYS A 97 -19.33 13.96 -5.65
C LYS A 97 -19.83 13.10 -4.50
N TYR A 98 -19.03 12.97 -3.45
CA TYR A 98 -19.47 12.42 -2.17
C TYR A 98 -20.34 13.45 -1.46
N GLN A 99 -21.59 13.10 -1.15
CA GLN A 99 -22.54 13.94 -0.43
C GLN A 99 -22.63 13.53 1.05
N GLY A 100 -23.18 14.41 1.88
CA GLY A 100 -23.42 14.16 3.30
C GLY A 100 -22.35 14.74 4.22
N ASP A 101 -22.78 15.08 5.43
CA ASP A 101 -21.94 15.70 6.44
C ASP A 101 -21.09 14.68 7.19
N ASP A 102 -19.99 15.19 7.72
CA ASP A 102 -19.09 14.44 8.58
C ASP A 102 -19.85 14.06 9.87
N GLN A 103 -19.86 12.77 10.21
CA GLN A 103 -20.49 12.25 11.41
C GLN A 103 -19.44 11.91 12.44
N VAL A 104 -19.67 12.25 13.71
CA VAL A 104 -18.80 11.79 14.79
C VAL A 104 -19.31 10.42 15.24
N ALA A 105 -18.47 9.41 15.15
CA ALA A 105 -18.74 8.12 15.77
C ALA A 105 -17.71 7.81 16.85
N PHE A 106 -18.16 7.06 17.83
CA PHE A 106 -17.33 6.54 18.91
C PHE A 106 -17.00 5.08 18.59
N SER A 107 -15.79 4.82 18.11
CA SER A 107 -15.25 3.47 17.97
C SER A 107 -13.93 3.40 18.74
N GLY A 108 -13.95 2.82 19.94
CA GLY A 108 -12.80 2.76 20.85
C GLY A 108 -12.62 4.04 21.70
N ASP A 109 -11.37 4.32 22.09
CA ASP A 109 -11.02 5.36 23.09
C ASP A 109 -10.93 6.79 22.54
N SER A 110 -11.25 7.02 21.25
CA SER A 110 -11.20 8.36 20.65
C SER A 110 -12.31 8.59 19.62
N PRO A 111 -12.92 9.80 19.58
CA PRO A 111 -13.90 10.15 18.56
C PRO A 111 -13.25 10.12 17.17
N ARG A 112 -13.87 9.41 16.23
CA ARG A 112 -13.46 9.39 14.83
C ARG A 112 -14.49 10.11 13.97
N LEU A 113 -14.01 10.91 13.03
CA LEU A 113 -14.86 11.53 12.03
C LEU A 113 -15.17 10.49 10.96
N ILE A 114 -16.37 9.94 10.99
CA ILE A 114 -16.86 9.04 9.95
C ILE A 114 -17.39 9.89 8.81
N ARG A 115 -16.99 9.50 7.60
CA ARG A 115 -17.52 10.02 6.36
C ARG A 115 -18.25 8.86 5.68
N PRO A 116 -19.55 8.61 6.00
CA PRO A 116 -20.23 7.37 5.63
C PRO A 116 -20.20 7.11 4.12
N GLN A 117 -20.29 8.17 3.32
CA GLN A 117 -20.19 8.07 1.87
C GLN A 117 -18.78 7.74 1.39
N ILE A 118 -17.72 8.27 2.01
CA ILE A 118 -16.36 7.84 1.66
C ILE A 118 -16.18 6.36 1.98
N GLU A 119 -16.57 5.91 3.17
CA GLU A 119 -16.42 4.51 3.57
C GLU A 119 -17.24 3.56 2.68
N LYS A 120 -18.49 3.95 2.35
CA LYS A 120 -19.37 3.20 1.43
C LYS A 120 -18.79 3.07 0.02
N TRP A 121 -18.01 4.04 -0.42
CA TRP A 121 -17.46 4.11 -1.77
C TRP A 121 -15.95 3.81 -1.84
N MET A 122 -15.32 3.40 -0.73
CA MET A 122 -13.96 2.89 -0.75
C MET A 122 -13.89 1.62 -1.62
N PRO A 123 -13.07 1.59 -2.68
CA PRO A 123 -13.15 0.51 -3.66
C PRO A 123 -12.91 -0.89 -3.10
N THR A 124 -11.94 -1.02 -2.19
CA THR A 124 -11.56 -2.29 -1.57
C THR A 124 -12.55 -2.78 -0.51
N HIS A 125 -13.52 -1.93 -0.13
CA HIS A 125 -14.64 -2.27 0.75
C HIS A 125 -15.91 -2.56 -0.05
N ARG A 126 -16.14 -1.84 -1.14
CA ARG A 126 -17.37 -1.93 -1.92
C ARG A 126 -17.42 -3.15 -2.82
N TRP A 127 -16.33 -3.44 -3.52
CA TRP A 127 -16.30 -4.49 -4.53
C TRP A 127 -15.45 -5.68 -4.07
N HIS A 128 -16.04 -6.87 -4.25
CA HIS A 128 -15.48 -8.13 -3.79
C HIS A 128 -15.06 -9.03 -4.96
N ASN A 129 -15.76 -8.91 -6.10
CA ASN A 129 -15.37 -9.58 -7.34
C ASN A 129 -13.99 -9.07 -7.79
N SER A 130 -13.13 -10.02 -8.13
CA SER A 130 -11.73 -9.74 -8.40
C SER A 130 -11.23 -10.59 -9.57
N SER A 131 -10.19 -10.11 -10.24
CA SER A 131 -9.49 -10.84 -11.30
C SER A 131 -8.76 -12.07 -10.76
N ALA A 132 -8.17 -12.85 -11.67
CA ALA A 132 -7.06 -13.74 -11.31
C ALA A 132 -5.90 -12.95 -10.69
N ILE A 133 -5.08 -13.62 -9.89
CA ILE A 133 -3.90 -13.03 -9.25
C ILE A 133 -2.83 -12.77 -10.33
N GLY A 134 -2.29 -11.55 -10.35
CA GLY A 134 -1.25 -11.13 -11.30
C GLY A 134 0.01 -11.98 -11.19
N PRO A 135 0.77 -12.18 -12.28
CA PRO A 135 1.98 -13.00 -12.26
C PRO A 135 3.05 -12.39 -11.31
N PRO A 136 4.04 -13.18 -10.87
CA PRO A 136 5.10 -12.69 -9.98
C PRO A 136 5.79 -11.43 -10.54
N GLY A 137 5.94 -10.41 -9.70
CA GLY A 137 6.56 -9.13 -10.04
C GLY A 137 5.65 -8.13 -10.78
N HIS A 138 4.50 -8.56 -11.30
CA HIS A 138 3.57 -7.66 -11.99
C HIS A 138 2.80 -6.80 -10.98
N THR A 139 3.12 -5.50 -10.98
CA THR A 139 2.55 -4.47 -10.09
C THR A 139 2.55 -4.88 -8.61
N ALA A 140 3.56 -5.64 -8.18
CA ALA A 140 3.70 -6.08 -6.81
C ALA A 140 3.95 -4.90 -5.86
N LYS A 141 3.72 -5.10 -4.56
CA LYS A 141 4.08 -4.13 -3.52
C LYS A 141 4.91 -4.80 -2.45
N CYS A 142 5.75 -3.99 -1.81
CA CYS A 142 6.76 -4.49 -0.90
C CYS A 142 6.65 -3.84 0.47
N ILE A 143 6.89 -4.64 1.50
CA ILE A 143 7.26 -4.19 2.83
C ILE A 143 8.75 -4.47 2.98
N VAL A 144 9.54 -3.44 3.18
CA VAL A 144 11.00 -3.53 3.11
C VAL A 144 11.66 -3.06 4.40
N ASP A 145 12.80 -3.66 4.71
CA ASP A 145 13.72 -3.16 5.73
C ASP A 145 14.68 -2.18 5.06
N THR A 146 14.41 -0.88 5.19
CA THR A 146 15.16 0.18 4.49
C THR A 146 16.59 0.33 4.96
N SER A 147 16.99 -0.32 6.07
CA SER A 147 18.40 -0.44 6.45
C SER A 147 19.19 -1.38 5.55
N LYS A 148 18.50 -2.28 4.83
CA LYS A 148 19.09 -3.27 3.91
C LYS A 148 18.93 -2.89 2.44
N VAL A 149 17.97 -2.03 2.12
CA VAL A 149 17.68 -1.61 0.73
C VAL A 149 18.55 -0.42 0.33
N PHE A 150 19.27 -0.56 -0.80
CA PHE A 150 20.03 0.52 -1.41
C PHE A 150 19.21 1.23 -2.49
N ILE A 151 18.60 0.48 -3.42
CA ILE A 151 17.79 1.02 -4.52
C ILE A 151 16.43 0.32 -4.56
N MET A 152 15.37 1.11 -4.48
CA MET A 152 13.98 0.67 -4.62
C MET A 152 13.43 1.10 -5.99
N PHE A 153 12.78 0.18 -6.69
CA PHE A 153 11.92 0.48 -7.85
C PHE A 153 10.45 0.41 -7.41
N ILE A 154 9.52 0.88 -8.23
CA ILE A 154 8.10 1.06 -7.88
C ILE A 154 7.46 -0.22 -7.27
N HIS A 155 7.88 -1.40 -7.73
CA HIS A 155 7.28 -2.68 -7.37
C HIS A 155 8.22 -3.68 -6.70
N TYR A 156 9.51 -3.36 -6.60
CA TYR A 156 10.52 -4.29 -6.08
C TYR A 156 11.83 -3.59 -5.71
N VAL A 157 12.59 -4.22 -4.81
CA VAL A 157 13.97 -3.83 -4.53
C VAL A 157 14.84 -4.18 -5.73
N THR A 158 15.54 -3.17 -6.27
CA THR A 158 16.51 -3.38 -7.36
C THR A 158 17.87 -3.80 -6.82
N GLN A 159 18.26 -3.22 -5.67
CA GLN A 159 19.55 -3.52 -5.06
C GLN A 159 19.48 -3.41 -3.54
N PHE A 160 20.02 -4.41 -2.87
CA PHE A 160 20.31 -4.38 -1.44
C PHE A 160 21.74 -3.87 -1.19
N TYR A 161 22.00 -3.34 0.00
CA TYR A 161 23.36 -3.16 0.48
C TYR A 161 24.07 -4.51 0.60
N PRO A 162 25.42 -4.55 0.53
CA PRO A 162 26.17 -5.75 0.86
C PRO A 162 25.85 -6.20 2.28
N GLY A 163 25.38 -7.43 2.44
CA GLY A 163 25.12 -7.98 3.77
C GLY A 163 26.41 -8.46 4.42
N LYS A 164 26.48 -8.37 5.75
CA LYS A 164 27.67 -8.79 6.51
C LYS A 164 27.93 -10.30 6.46
N ASP A 165 26.85 -11.08 6.36
CA ASP A 165 26.86 -12.55 6.46
C ASP A 165 26.30 -13.22 5.19
N GLY A 166 26.25 -12.50 4.07
CA GLY A 166 25.67 -12.94 2.80
C GLY A 166 24.61 -11.97 2.26
N ASP A 167 24.09 -12.27 1.07
CA ASP A 167 23.15 -11.39 0.36
C ASP A 167 21.77 -11.32 1.04
N TYR A 168 21.17 -10.14 1.01
CA TYR A 168 19.79 -9.95 1.42
C TYR A 168 18.81 -10.45 0.35
N LEU A 169 17.66 -10.96 0.80
CA LEU A 169 16.69 -11.64 -0.04
C LEU A 169 15.35 -10.92 -0.07
N ASN A 170 14.67 -11.07 -1.20
CA ASN A 170 13.25 -10.74 -1.36
C ASN A 170 12.41 -12.01 -1.12
N MET A 171 11.61 -11.99 -0.05
CA MET A 171 10.65 -13.04 0.27
C MET A 171 9.36 -12.78 -0.49
N ARG A 172 8.90 -13.77 -1.26
CA ARG A 172 7.57 -13.72 -1.89
C ARG A 172 6.54 -14.24 -0.89
N VAL A 173 5.44 -13.51 -0.78
CA VAL A 173 4.26 -13.97 -0.03
C VAL A 173 3.39 -14.76 -0.99
N GLU A 174 3.05 -15.97 -0.60
CA GLU A 174 2.13 -16.79 -1.37
C GLU A 174 0.71 -16.19 -1.30
N PRO A 175 -0.08 -16.22 -2.39
CA PRO A 175 -1.42 -15.64 -2.39
C PRO A 175 -2.37 -16.23 -1.34
N GLU A 176 -2.12 -17.47 -0.92
CA GLU A 176 -2.83 -18.14 0.17
C GLU A 176 -2.52 -17.55 1.55
N GLU A 177 -1.42 -16.80 1.69
CA GLU A 177 -1.08 -16.07 2.91
C GLU A 177 -1.52 -14.61 2.82
N GLY A 178 -1.25 -13.93 1.70
CA GLY A 178 -1.65 -12.55 1.52
C GLY A 178 -1.45 -11.98 0.12
N ILE A 179 -2.25 -10.97 -0.21
CA ILE A 179 -2.26 -10.29 -1.50
C ILE A 179 -2.47 -8.78 -1.34
N ILE A 180 -2.10 -8.01 -2.36
CA ILE A 180 -2.55 -6.62 -2.52
C ILE A 180 -3.82 -6.62 -3.35
N ARG A 181 -4.87 -5.96 -2.88
CA ARG A 181 -6.09 -5.70 -3.63
C ARG A 181 -6.11 -4.25 -4.07
N ARG A 182 -6.24 -4.01 -5.38
CA ARG A 182 -6.24 -2.67 -6.01
C ARG A 182 -7.50 -2.50 -6.83
N SER A 183 -8.04 -1.30 -6.86
CA SER A 183 -9.14 -0.97 -7.76
C SER A 183 -8.64 -0.76 -9.20
N GLY A 184 -9.17 -1.51 -10.17
CA GLY A 184 -8.94 -1.23 -11.59
C GLY A 184 -9.80 -0.07 -12.09
N GLU A 185 -9.44 0.53 -13.23
CA GLU A 185 -10.26 1.54 -13.92
C GLU A 185 -11.33 0.93 -14.83
N LYS A 186 -11.24 -0.37 -15.14
CA LYS A 186 -12.19 -1.02 -16.05
C LYS A 186 -13.49 -1.38 -15.33
N LEU A 187 -14.60 -0.81 -15.81
CA LEU A 187 -15.94 -1.35 -15.56
C LEU A 187 -16.08 -2.66 -16.31
N ILE A 188 -16.81 -3.61 -15.72
CA ILE A 188 -17.33 -4.75 -16.49
C ILE A 188 -18.41 -4.17 -17.40
N GLU A 189 -18.11 -3.99 -18.69
CA GLU A 189 -19.15 -3.78 -19.70
C GLU A 189 -19.95 -5.08 -19.81
N GLY A 190 -21.27 -4.99 -19.62
CA GLY A 190 -22.17 -6.13 -19.79
C GLY A 190 -22.08 -6.63 -21.23
N SER A 191 -21.84 -7.92 -21.39
CA SER A 191 -22.14 -8.62 -22.64
C SER A 191 -23.67 -8.70 -22.76
N ASP A 192 -24.23 -7.93 -23.70
CA ASP A 192 -25.59 -8.11 -24.21
C ASP A 192 -25.79 -9.51 -24.83
#